data_AF-B6AUG2-F1
#
_entry.id   AF-B6AUG2-F1
#
_cell.length_a   1.000
_cell.length_b   1.000
_cell.length_c   1.000
_cell.angle_alpha   90.00
_cell.angle_beta   90.00
_cell.angle_gamma   90.00
#
_symmetry.space_group_name_H-M   'P 1'
#
loop_
_entity.id
_entity.type
_entity.pdbx_description
1 polymer ?
#
loop_
_entity_poly.entity_id
_entity_poly.type
_entity_poly.pdbx_seq_one_letter_code
_entity_poly.pdbx_strand_id
1 'polypeptide(L)' 'MSTSRTEITVEGHNFQIMTEQTDGVWRAEVVNSDKSSFAFDPTFDSEAEAVAHASNALLGRDISDFLG' A
#
# COMPACT_ATOMS: atom_id res chain seq x y z
N MET A 1 -9.60 15.17 4.81
CA MET A 1 -8.75 13.98 4.69
C MET A 1 -9.55 12.96 3.91
N SER A 2 -8.97 12.44 2.85
CA SER A 2 -9.59 11.42 1.99
C SER A 2 -8.82 10.14 2.17
N THR A 3 -9.53 9.04 2.42
CA THR A 3 -8.92 7.72 2.56
C THR A 3 -9.59 6.76 1.60
N SER A 4 -8.79 6.03 0.81
CA SER A 4 -9.28 4.97 -0.06
C SER A 4 -8.65 3.65 0.29
N ARG A 5 -9.35 2.56 0.00
CA ARG A 5 -8.87 1.19 0.23
C ARG A 5 -8.96 0.39 -1.06
N THR A 6 -7.84 -0.21 -1.45
CA THR A 6 -7.73 -1.14 -2.57
C THR A 6 -7.26 -2.49 -2.04
N GLU A 7 -7.96 -3.56 -2.38
CA GLU A 7 -7.54 -4.93 -2.02
C GLU A 7 -6.77 -5.56 -3.16
N ILE A 8 -5.67 -6.24 -2.84
CA ILE A 8 -4.82 -6.94 -3.80
C ILE A 8 -4.40 -8.29 -3.23
N THR A 9 -4.49 -9.33 -4.06
CA THR A 9 -4.01 -10.67 -3.71
C THR A 9 -2.68 -10.91 -4.40
N VAL A 10 -1.64 -11.17 -3.61
CA VAL A 10 -0.29 -11.47 -4.08
C VAL A 10 0.11 -12.83 -3.55
N GLU A 11 0.43 -13.77 -4.44
CA GLU A 11 0.87 -15.13 -4.08
C GLU A 11 -0.09 -15.88 -3.13
N GLY A 12 -1.40 -15.58 -3.19
CA GLY A 12 -2.42 -16.18 -2.32
C GLY A 12 -2.61 -15.47 -0.98
N HIS A 13 -1.84 -14.42 -0.70
CA HIS A 13 -1.99 -13.56 0.48
C HIS A 13 -2.76 -12.29 0.11
N ASN A 14 -3.68 -11.87 0.99
CA ASN A 14 -4.48 -10.67 0.79
C ASN A 14 -3.82 -9.47 1.48
N PHE A 15 -3.59 -8.42 0.71
CA PHE A 15 -3.07 -7.14 1.17
C PHE A 15 -4.08 -6.03 0.90
N GLN A 16 -4.14 -5.07 1.80
CA GLN A 16 -4.96 -3.88 1.68
C GLN A 16 -4.05 -2.68 1.50
N ILE A 17 -4.11 -2.05 0.33
CA ILE A 17 -3.47 -0.76 0.07
C ILE A 17 -4.44 0.31 0.56
N MET A 18 -4.13 0.91 1.69
CA MET A 18 -4.78 2.10 2.22
C MET A 18 -4.05 3.31 1.63
N THR A 19 -4.78 4.24 1.02
CA THR A 19 -4.23 5.53 0.64
C THR A 19 -4.85 6.63 1.48
N GLU A 20 -4.03 7.60 1.88
CA GLU A 20 -4.47 8.77 2.64
C GLU A 20 -4.01 10.05 1.94
N GLN A 21 -4.92 11.01 1.78
CA GLN A 21 -4.60 12.35 1.32
C GLN A 21 -4.56 13.33 2.49
N THR A 22 -3.39 13.92 2.68
CA THR A 22 -3.10 14.93 3.71
C THR A 22 -2.37 16.10 3.07
N ASP A 23 -2.83 17.34 3.29
CA ASP A 23 -2.24 18.56 2.72
C ASP A 23 -2.02 18.54 1.19
N GLY A 24 -2.92 17.86 0.46
CA GLY A 24 -2.87 17.77 -1.01
C GLY A 24 -1.95 16.68 -1.56
N VAL A 25 -1.15 16.02 -0.71
CA VAL A 25 -0.32 14.88 -1.09
C VAL A 25 -0.97 13.56 -0.68
N TRP A 26 -0.70 12.53 -1.47
CA TRP A 26 -1.16 11.16 -1.25
C TRP A 26 -0.07 10.30 -0.65
N ARG A 27 -0.42 9.44 0.28
CA ARG A 27 0.44 8.41 0.85
C ARG A 27 -0.21 7.06 0.67
N ALA A 28 0.59 6.01 0.56
CA ALA A 28 0.11 4.64 0.55
C ALA A 28 0.67 3.88 1.76
N GLU A 29 -0.19 3.07 2.36
CA GLU A 29 0.13 2.12 3.41
C GLU A 29 -0.41 0.76 3.00
N VAL A 30 0.39 -0.28 3.12
CA VAL A 30 -0.02 -1.65 2.85
C VAL A 30 -0.23 -2.35 4.17
N VAL A 31 -1.42 -2.90 4.37
CA VAL A 31 -1.79 -3.65 5.56
C VAL A 31 -2.03 -5.10 5.18
N ASN A 32 -1.39 -6.03 5.87
CA ASN A 32 -1.69 -7.46 5.77
C ASN A 32 -2.57 -7.90 6.96
N SER A 33 -3.49 -8.83 6.72
CA SER A 33 -4.27 -9.53 7.76
C SER A 33 -3.41 -10.17 8.85
N ASP A 34 -2.16 -10.53 8.54
CA ASP A 34 -1.20 -11.12 9.49
C ASP A 34 -0.52 -10.10 10.43
N LYS A 35 -1.07 -8.88 10.51
CA LYS A 35 -0.76 -7.78 11.45
C LYS A 35 0.43 -6.86 11.11
N SER A 36 1.04 -7.01 9.95
CA SER A 36 2.10 -6.08 9.52
C SER A 36 1.51 -4.98 8.62
N SER A 37 1.71 -3.73 9.04
CA SER A 37 1.43 -2.54 8.24
C SER A 37 2.74 -1.90 7.77
N PHE A 38 2.84 -1.63 6.48
CA PHE A 38 3.99 -1.03 5.83
C PHE A 38 3.59 0.30 5.22
N ALA A 39 4.00 1.39 5.86
CA ALA A 39 3.86 2.71 5.28
C ALA A 39 4.98 2.92 4.25
N PHE A 40 4.63 3.47 3.10
CA PHE A 40 5.61 3.99 2.16
C PHE A 40 5.89 5.45 2.52
N ASP A 41 7.16 5.78 2.79
CA ASP A 41 7.63 7.16 2.98
C ASP A 41 7.36 8.13 1.80
N PRO A 42 7.39 7.72 0.51
CA PRO A 42 7.12 8.66 -0.58
C PRO A 42 5.68 9.19 -0.56
N THR A 43 5.57 10.49 -0.80
CA THR A 43 4.30 11.18 -1.07
C THR A 43 4.08 11.34 -2.57
N PHE A 44 2.84 11.22 -3.02
CA PHE A 44 2.44 11.25 -4.43
C PHE A 44 1.48 12.40 -4.71
N ASP A 45 1.46 12.89 -5.95
CA ASP A 45 0.52 13.94 -6.37
C ASP A 45 -0.89 13.39 -6.61
N SER A 46 -1.01 12.08 -6.88
CA SER A 46 -2.29 11.40 -7.14
C SER A 46 -2.44 10.07 -6.40
N GLU A 47 -3.69 9.73 -6.04
CA GLU A 47 -4.05 8.43 -5.46
C GLU A 47 -3.59 7.26 -6.33
N ALA A 48 -3.80 7.37 -7.65
CA ALA A 48 -3.44 6.32 -8.60
C ALA A 48 -1.94 5.99 -8.58
N GLU A 49 -1.09 7.01 -8.39
CA GLU A 49 0.36 6.82 -8.29
C GLU A 49 0.74 6.13 -6.97
N ALA A 50 0.09 6.52 -5.87
CA ALA A 50 0.28 5.89 -4.57
C ALA A 50 -0.10 4.40 -4.60
N VAL A 51 -1.25 4.07 -5.20
CA VAL A 51 -1.70 2.68 -5.38
C VAL A 51 -0.76 1.91 -6.31
N ALA A 52 -0.35 2.49 -7.43
CA ALA A 52 0.56 1.85 -8.37
C ALA A 52 1.92 1.56 -7.74
N HIS A 53 2.45 2.50 -6.95
CA HIS A 53 3.70 2.31 -6.22
C HIS A 53 3.60 1.17 -5.20
N ALA A 54 2.55 1.18 -4.37
CA ALA A 54 2.33 0.14 -3.37
C ALA A 54 2.14 -1.25 -4.02
N SER A 55 1.37 -1.32 -5.11
CA SER A 55 1.17 -2.55 -5.88
C SER A 55 2.48 -3.06 -6.48
N ASN A 56 3.29 -2.16 -7.05
CA ASN A 56 4.59 -2.53 -7.62
C ASN A 56 5.58 -2.98 -6.54
N ALA A 57 5.58 -2.34 -5.37
CA ALA A 57 6.40 -2.74 -4.25
C ALA A 57 6.01 -4.13 -3.72
N LEU A 58 4.71 -4.43 -3.66
CA LEU A 58 4.18 -5.75 -3.30
C LEU A 58 4.56 -6.84 -4.31
N LEU A 59 4.56 -6.52 -5.61
CA LEU A 59 4.92 -7.47 -6.67
C LEU A 59 6.44 -7.60 -6.87
N GLY A 60 7.21 -6.60 -6.48
CA GLY A 60 8.66 -6.53 -6.69
C GLY A 60 9.51 -6.96 -5.49
N ARG A 61 8.95 -6.95 -4.28
CA ARG A 61 9.58 -7.53 -3.07
C ARG A 61 9.03 -8.93 -2.83
N ASP A 62 9.87 -9.78 -2.26
CA ASP A 62 9.46 -11.10 -1.81
C ASP A 62 8.37 -10.94 -0.73
N ILE A 63 7.24 -11.64 -0.85
CA ILE A 63 6.15 -11.50 0.13
C ILE A 63 6.60 -11.82 1.55
N SER A 64 7.67 -12.63 1.69
CA SER A 64 8.27 -13.02 2.96
C SER A 64 8.75 -11.80 3.75
N ASP A 65 9.19 -10.73 3.09
CA ASP A 65 9.55 -9.46 3.73
C ASP A 65 8.35 -8.78 4.40
N PHE A 66 7.13 -9.05 3.92
CA PHE A 66 5.90 -8.48 4.45
C PHE A 66 5.18 -9.39 5.45
N LEU A 67 5.49 -10.69 5.44
CA LEU A 67 4.88 -11.70 6.30
C LEU A 67 5.61 -11.85 7.65
N GLY A 68 6.90 -11.48 7.72
CA GLY A 68 7.70 -11.56 8.94
C GLY A 68 8.37 -12.92 9.14
#